data_AF-A0A8I2YSA3-F1
#
_entry.id   AF-A0A8I2YSA3-F1
#
_cell.length_a   1.000
_cell.length_b   1.000
_cell.length_c   1.000
_cell.angle_alpha   90.00
_cell.angle_beta   90.00
_cell.angle_gamma   90.00
#
_symmetry.space_group_name_H-M   'P 1'
#
loop_
_entity.id
_entity.type
_entity.pdbx_description
1 polymer ?
#
loop_
_entity_poly.entity_id
_entity_poly.type
_entity_poly.pdbx_seq_one_letter_code
_entity_poly.pdbx_strand_id
1 'polypeptide(L)'
;MIYMIDFGFSKRYIDPVTRRHIPDSKQKRDFLGNYWFTSVGVHCKGKVPSRRDDLEAAALMFIHLLTPGGLPWTRNGVPKTDEQHMRIKRAKQSARPEDLCRGMPSEFEEFLRYCRRLKFAEQPNYEHWMNEFKALAHDNGFTDIHKLIWPPPQQAKSVPRAAPRRPACTSSEIENVLQDLAKLQLNHRPALADQTNTPTPGAQVAKPNDAEEEDDVIDLTGDSTQTREKPKNSGPHTPVRIKKFERLWQLRVAVSKSTDNAALSKIVADFATVLKETGTSKTLTIEGFSFLDALRKRLGDPAAFMQPMRTSRARSTSNLDKEAEPQPAYVKLDLVARLKREVARAPDNKALAQMVADFGAVTNRSSSRTITKDGFAFLEGLAARLQALS
;
A
#
# COMPACT_ATOMS: atom_id res chain seq x y z
N MET A 1 10.68 14.65 -14.03
CA MET A 1 10.54 13.32 -14.66
C MET A 1 9.41 12.57 -13.96
N ILE A 2 8.56 11.87 -14.70
CA ILE A 2 7.53 10.97 -14.17
C ILE A 2 8.03 9.53 -14.39
N TYR A 3 8.00 8.70 -13.34
CA TYR A 3 8.42 7.31 -13.41
C TYR A 3 7.20 6.39 -13.35
N MET A 4 7.17 5.38 -14.21
CA MET A 4 6.25 4.26 -14.08
C MET A 4 6.88 3.20 -13.17
N ILE A 5 6.12 2.75 -12.18
CA ILE A 5 6.54 1.74 -11.20
C ILE A 5 5.52 0.60 -11.14
N ASP A 6 5.87 -0.47 -10.43
CA ASP A 6 5.04 -1.66 -10.23
C ASP A 6 4.61 -2.37 -11.53
N PHE A 7 5.54 -3.13 -12.09
CA PHE A 7 5.29 -4.00 -13.24
C PHE A 7 4.74 -5.39 -12.84
N GLY A 8 4.22 -5.55 -11.61
CA GLY A 8 3.76 -6.84 -11.08
C GLY A 8 2.57 -7.44 -11.82
N PHE A 9 1.77 -6.61 -12.51
CA PHE A 9 0.66 -7.03 -13.36
C PHE A 9 0.94 -6.92 -14.86
N SER A 10 2.12 -6.44 -15.26
CA SER A 10 2.47 -6.26 -16.66
C SER A 10 2.52 -7.60 -17.38
N LYS A 11 2.09 -7.60 -18.65
CA LYS A 11 2.07 -8.79 -19.48
C LYS A 11 2.62 -8.46 -20.86
N ARG A 12 3.37 -9.41 -21.41
CA ARG A 12 3.77 -9.37 -22.82
C ARG A 12 2.52 -9.55 -23.68
N TYR A 13 2.24 -8.57 -24.52
CA TYR A 13 1.11 -8.59 -25.46
C TYR A 13 1.56 -8.84 -26.92
N ILE A 14 2.86 -8.71 -27.20
CA ILE A 14 3.51 -9.10 -28.45
C ILE A 14 4.55 -10.18 -28.15
N ASP A 15 4.52 -11.26 -28.93
CA ASP A 15 5.55 -12.29 -28.92
C ASP A 15 6.85 -11.72 -29.53
N PRO A 16 8.01 -11.80 -28.84
CA PRO A 16 9.27 -11.25 -29.33
C PRO A 16 9.79 -11.93 -30.60
N VAL A 17 9.48 -13.21 -30.81
CA VAL A 17 9.97 -13.99 -31.94
C VAL A 17 9.02 -13.82 -33.12
N THR A 18 7.74 -14.13 -32.92
CA THR A 18 6.78 -14.13 -34.02
C THR A 18 6.24 -12.74 -34.35
N ARG A 19 6.50 -11.73 -33.49
CA ARG A 19 5.94 -10.37 -33.55
C ARG A 19 4.40 -10.34 -33.58
N ARG A 20 3.75 -11.46 -33.27
CA ARG A 20 2.29 -11.56 -33.26
C ARG A 20 1.73 -11.02 -31.96
N HIS A 21 0.60 -10.34 -32.07
CA HIS A 21 -0.19 -9.92 -30.94
C HIS A 21 -0.83 -11.14 -30.27
N ILE A 22 -1.02 -11.09 -28.94
CA ILE A 22 -1.82 -12.09 -28.22
C ILE A 22 -3.21 -12.22 -28.85
N PRO A 23 -3.84 -13.40 -28.82
CA PRO A 23 -5.17 -13.58 -29.41
C PRO A 23 -6.26 -12.88 -28.59
N ASP A 24 -7.27 -12.33 -29.29
CA ASP A 24 -8.50 -11.78 -28.66
C ASP A 24 -9.36 -12.96 -28.17
N SER A 25 -9.05 -13.46 -26.98
CA SER A 25 -9.76 -14.58 -26.40
C SER A 25 -11.16 -14.18 -25.95
N LYS A 26 -12.16 -14.95 -26.40
CA LYS A 26 -13.55 -14.82 -25.94
C LYS A 26 -13.78 -15.38 -24.53
N GLN A 27 -12.79 -16.07 -23.96
CA GLN A 27 -12.90 -16.60 -22.60
C GLN A 27 -12.85 -15.47 -21.59
N LYS A 28 -13.87 -15.40 -20.73
CA LYS A 28 -13.92 -14.44 -19.63
C LYS A 28 -12.74 -14.69 -18.68
N ARG A 29 -12.06 -13.62 -18.31
CA ARG A 29 -10.98 -13.65 -17.31
C ARG A 29 -11.44 -13.05 -16.01
N ASP A 30 -10.90 -13.58 -14.92
CA ASP A 30 -11.01 -12.96 -13.62
C ASP A 30 -10.36 -11.58 -13.66
N PHE A 31 -11.09 -10.62 -13.13
CA PHE A 31 -10.60 -9.25 -13.03
C PHE A 31 -9.46 -9.18 -12.01
N LEU A 32 -8.37 -8.51 -12.40
CA LEU A 32 -7.20 -8.26 -11.56
C LEU A 32 -6.81 -6.79 -11.72
N GLY A 33 -6.45 -6.14 -10.60
CA GLY A 33 -5.97 -4.77 -10.57
C GLY A 33 -6.99 -3.77 -10.03
N ASN A 34 -6.75 -2.49 -10.34
CA ASN A 34 -7.53 -1.37 -9.83
C ASN A 34 -8.88 -1.25 -10.57
N TYR A 35 -10.00 -1.47 -9.88
CA TYR A 35 -11.34 -1.42 -10.49
C TYR A 35 -11.84 0.02 -10.74
N TRP A 36 -11.18 1.06 -10.22
CA TRP A 36 -11.56 2.45 -10.48
C TRP A 36 -11.18 2.89 -11.89
N PHE A 37 -9.95 2.65 -12.32
CA PHE A 37 -9.44 3.14 -13.61
C PHE A 37 -9.39 2.09 -14.72
N THR A 38 -9.48 0.78 -14.42
CA THR A 38 -9.46 -0.24 -15.48
C THR A 38 -10.59 -0.02 -16.51
N SER A 39 -10.28 -0.25 -17.79
CA SER A 39 -11.21 -0.16 -18.92
C SER A 39 -12.52 -0.91 -18.69
N VAL A 40 -13.59 -0.43 -19.34
CA VAL A 40 -14.90 -1.09 -19.31
C VAL A 40 -14.82 -2.49 -19.94
N GLY A 41 -13.98 -2.67 -20.96
CA GLY A 41 -13.74 -3.95 -21.61
C GLY A 41 -13.20 -5.01 -20.67
N VAL A 42 -12.18 -4.66 -19.89
CA VAL A 42 -11.54 -5.59 -18.96
C VAL A 42 -12.39 -5.80 -17.72
N HIS A 43 -12.82 -4.72 -17.04
CA HIS A 43 -13.53 -4.85 -15.76
C HIS A 43 -14.96 -5.38 -15.90
N CYS A 44 -15.73 -4.87 -16.86
CA CYS A 44 -17.15 -5.19 -16.97
C CYS A 44 -17.41 -6.38 -17.90
N LYS A 45 -16.63 -6.54 -18.97
CA LYS A 45 -16.83 -7.61 -19.98
C LYS A 45 -15.88 -8.79 -19.80
N GLY A 46 -14.88 -8.69 -18.92
CA GLY A 46 -13.92 -9.77 -18.66
C GLY A 46 -13.00 -10.07 -19.86
N LYS A 47 -12.79 -9.08 -20.74
CA LYS A 47 -11.93 -9.23 -21.92
C LYS A 47 -10.45 -9.24 -21.52
N VAL A 48 -9.63 -9.79 -22.42
CA VAL A 48 -8.18 -9.72 -22.28
C VAL A 48 -7.74 -8.26 -22.43
N PRO A 49 -6.86 -7.73 -21.55
CA PRO A 49 -6.31 -6.39 -21.70
C PRO A 49 -5.29 -6.32 -22.85
N SER A 50 -5.20 -5.16 -23.47
CA SER A 50 -4.28 -4.80 -24.55
C SER A 50 -3.89 -3.31 -24.45
N ARG A 51 -3.10 -2.79 -25.40
CA ARG A 51 -2.66 -1.38 -25.42
C ARG A 51 -3.78 -0.36 -25.24
N ARG A 52 -4.96 -0.60 -25.86
CA ARG A 52 -6.10 0.32 -25.76
C ARG A 52 -6.64 0.42 -24.33
N ASP A 53 -6.53 -0.65 -23.56
CA ASP A 53 -7.08 -0.73 -22.21
C ASP A 53 -6.22 0.09 -21.23
N ASP A 54 -4.91 0.11 -21.43
CA ASP A 54 -3.99 0.99 -20.68
C ASP A 54 -4.24 2.46 -21.00
N LEU A 55 -4.51 2.81 -22.27
CA LEU A 55 -4.87 4.18 -22.65
C LEU A 55 -6.23 4.62 -22.13
N GLU A 56 -7.24 3.75 -22.16
CA GLU A 56 -8.54 4.04 -21.54
C GLU A 56 -8.38 4.26 -20.03
N ALA A 57 -7.51 3.49 -19.37
CA ALA A 57 -7.22 3.68 -17.95
C ALA A 57 -6.52 5.01 -17.66
N ALA A 58 -5.57 5.42 -18.50
CA ALA A 58 -4.95 6.74 -18.41
C ALA A 58 -5.97 7.87 -18.59
N ALA A 59 -6.84 7.77 -19.60
CA ALA A 59 -7.92 8.75 -19.83
C ALA A 59 -8.85 8.88 -18.61
N LEU A 60 -9.30 7.75 -18.05
CA LEU A 60 -10.15 7.75 -16.86
C LEU A 60 -9.43 8.34 -15.64
N MET A 61 -8.12 8.10 -15.50
CA MET A 61 -7.31 8.69 -14.44
C MET A 61 -7.20 10.21 -14.60
N PHE A 62 -6.95 10.72 -15.80
CA PHE A 62 -6.89 12.17 -16.06
C PHE A 62 -8.23 12.85 -15.77
N ILE A 63 -9.32 12.27 -16.29
CA ILE A 63 -10.69 12.74 -16.02
C ILE A 63 -10.96 12.75 -14.51
N HIS A 64 -10.57 11.70 -13.78
CA HIS A 64 -10.73 11.64 -12.34
C HIS A 64 -9.99 12.76 -11.61
N LEU A 65 -8.75 13.05 -12.01
CA LEU A 65 -7.94 14.11 -11.40
C LEU A 65 -8.52 15.51 -11.66
N LEU A 66 -9.13 15.72 -12.83
CA LEU A 66 -9.73 17.00 -13.22
C LEU A 66 -11.18 17.18 -12.75
N THR A 67 -11.86 16.11 -12.34
CA THR A 67 -13.25 16.18 -11.87
C THR A 67 -13.29 16.44 -10.37
N PRO A 68 -13.97 17.49 -9.89
CA PRO A 68 -14.22 17.67 -8.46
C PRO A 68 -14.96 16.47 -7.86
N GLY A 69 -14.37 15.85 -6.83
CA GLY A 69 -14.89 14.63 -6.23
C GLY A 69 -14.75 13.37 -7.09
N GLY A 70 -13.98 13.43 -8.17
CA GLY A 70 -13.62 12.32 -9.04
C GLY A 70 -14.78 11.68 -9.80
N LEU A 71 -14.46 10.57 -10.47
CA LEU A 71 -15.41 9.74 -11.20
C LEU A 71 -16.61 9.30 -10.33
N PRO A 72 -17.82 9.14 -10.91
CA PRO A 72 -19.03 8.80 -10.15
C PRO A 72 -18.90 7.51 -9.32
N TRP A 73 -18.11 6.54 -9.78
CA TRP A 73 -17.92 5.25 -9.10
C TRP A 73 -16.74 5.20 -8.12
N THR A 74 -15.91 6.25 -8.01
CA THR A 74 -14.80 6.28 -7.04
C THR A 74 -15.27 6.74 -5.65
N ARG A 75 -16.42 7.41 -5.57
CA ARG A 75 -16.93 8.05 -4.33
C ARG A 75 -17.32 7.07 -3.22
N ASN A 76 -17.69 5.84 -3.56
CA ASN A 76 -18.21 4.86 -2.59
C ASN A 76 -17.10 4.03 -1.91
N GLY A 77 -15.83 4.44 -2.03
CA GLY A 77 -14.69 3.73 -1.44
C GLY A 77 -14.37 2.39 -2.11
N VAL A 78 -13.71 1.51 -1.37
CA VAL A 78 -13.33 0.17 -1.82
C VAL A 78 -14.54 -0.79 -1.69
N PRO A 79 -14.98 -1.44 -2.78
CA PRO A 79 -16.05 -2.42 -2.75
C PRO A 79 -15.59 -3.64 -1.95
N LYS A 80 -16.42 -4.06 -0.98
CA LYS A 80 -16.22 -5.22 -0.12
C LYS A 80 -17.20 -6.36 -0.45
N THR A 81 -18.31 -6.05 -1.12
CA THR A 81 -19.35 -7.00 -1.48
C THR A 81 -19.53 -7.09 -3.00
N ASP A 82 -20.07 -8.22 -3.46
CA ASP A 82 -20.38 -8.44 -4.88
C ASP A 82 -21.38 -7.40 -5.41
N GLU A 83 -22.34 -6.98 -4.58
CA GLU A 83 -23.31 -5.95 -4.92
C GLU A 83 -22.64 -4.58 -5.18
N GLN A 84 -21.66 -4.21 -4.35
CA GLN A 84 -20.88 -2.99 -4.53
C GLN A 84 -20.05 -3.06 -5.82
N HIS A 85 -19.45 -4.22 -6.13
CA HIS A 85 -18.77 -4.44 -7.40
C HIS A 85 -19.73 -4.32 -8.60
N MET A 86 -20.93 -4.90 -8.51
CA MET A 86 -21.95 -4.79 -9.57
C MET A 86 -22.42 -3.34 -9.76
N ARG A 87 -22.55 -2.56 -8.68
CA ARG A 87 -22.87 -1.13 -8.77
C ARG A 87 -21.81 -0.35 -9.54
N ILE A 88 -20.52 -0.60 -9.28
CA ILE A 88 -19.43 0.04 -10.02
C ILE A 88 -19.46 -0.37 -11.50
N LYS A 89 -19.68 -1.66 -11.80
CA LYS A 89 -19.78 -2.15 -13.18
C LYS A 89 -20.90 -1.48 -13.95
N ARG A 90 -22.10 -1.36 -13.34
CA ARG A 90 -23.24 -0.66 -13.94
C ARG A 90 -22.92 0.81 -14.20
N ALA A 91 -22.37 1.52 -13.21
CA ALA A 91 -22.00 2.93 -13.35
C ALA A 91 -20.97 3.15 -14.48
N LYS A 92 -19.98 2.25 -14.62
CA LYS A 92 -19.00 2.29 -15.71
C LYS A 92 -19.62 2.04 -17.09
N GLN A 93 -20.58 1.11 -17.17
CA GLN A 93 -21.25 0.77 -18.42
C GLN A 93 -22.21 1.87 -18.89
N SER A 94 -22.86 2.57 -17.97
CA SER A 94 -23.77 3.68 -18.29
C SER A 94 -23.04 4.99 -18.57
N ALA A 95 -21.77 5.12 -18.17
CA ALA A 95 -21.03 6.37 -18.30
C ALA A 95 -20.53 6.63 -19.72
N ARG A 96 -21.13 7.64 -20.34
CA ARG A 96 -20.75 8.11 -21.67
C ARG A 96 -19.56 9.08 -21.59
N PRO A 97 -18.72 9.17 -22.63
CA PRO A 97 -17.62 10.14 -22.66
C PRO A 97 -18.11 11.58 -22.44
N GLU A 98 -19.24 11.94 -23.07
CA GLU A 98 -19.90 13.24 -22.94
C GLU A 98 -20.21 13.62 -21.48
N ASP A 99 -20.71 12.65 -20.71
CA ASP A 99 -21.09 12.88 -19.31
C ASP A 99 -19.85 12.97 -18.40
N LEU A 100 -18.80 12.20 -18.71
CA LEU A 100 -17.57 12.15 -17.92
C LEU A 100 -16.69 13.38 -18.12
N CYS A 101 -16.68 13.96 -19.33
CA CYS A 101 -15.84 15.09 -19.70
C CYS A 101 -16.59 16.43 -19.65
N ARG A 102 -17.75 16.48 -18.99
CA ARG A 102 -18.56 17.69 -18.91
C ARG A 102 -17.79 18.84 -18.25
N GLY A 103 -17.62 19.95 -18.97
CA GLY A 103 -16.88 21.12 -18.49
C GLY A 103 -15.35 21.00 -18.62
N MET A 104 -14.85 19.96 -19.29
CA MET A 104 -13.44 19.82 -19.65
C MET A 104 -13.23 20.21 -21.12
N PRO A 105 -11.97 20.51 -21.53
CA PRO A 105 -11.62 20.64 -22.95
C PRO A 105 -12.02 19.41 -23.77
N SER A 106 -12.42 19.63 -25.02
CA SER A 106 -12.94 18.58 -25.93
C SER A 106 -11.95 17.44 -26.16
N GLU A 107 -10.65 17.72 -26.09
CA GLU A 107 -9.56 16.77 -26.31
C GLU A 107 -9.65 15.58 -25.34
N PHE A 108 -10.10 15.81 -24.09
CA PHE A 108 -10.28 14.72 -23.12
C PHE A 108 -11.39 13.74 -23.54
N GLU A 109 -12.49 14.30 -24.05
CA GLU A 109 -13.63 13.53 -24.52
C GLU A 109 -13.27 12.75 -25.78
N GLU A 110 -12.62 13.41 -26.74
CA GLU A 110 -12.15 12.81 -27.98
C GLU A 110 -11.13 11.71 -27.72
N PHE A 111 -10.21 11.93 -26.77
CA PHE A 111 -9.23 10.92 -26.36
C PHE A 111 -9.91 9.68 -25.79
N LEU A 112 -10.88 9.87 -24.88
CA LEU A 112 -11.62 8.74 -24.31
C LEU A 112 -12.42 7.99 -25.39
N ARG A 113 -13.06 8.70 -26.33
CA ARG A 113 -13.74 8.08 -27.48
C ARG A 113 -12.76 7.30 -28.35
N TYR A 114 -11.59 7.87 -28.63
CA TYR A 114 -10.53 7.23 -29.39
C TYR A 114 -10.10 5.91 -28.75
N CYS A 115 -9.78 5.93 -27.45
CA CYS A 115 -9.38 4.74 -26.70
C CYS A 115 -10.42 3.62 -26.77
N ARG A 116 -11.71 3.97 -26.64
CA ARG A 116 -12.83 3.02 -26.70
C ARG A 116 -13.08 2.44 -28.10
N ARG A 117 -12.71 3.15 -29.17
CA ARG A 117 -12.87 2.71 -30.57
C ARG A 117 -11.76 1.80 -31.07
N LEU A 118 -10.57 1.87 -30.49
CA LEU A 118 -9.42 1.06 -30.89
C LEU A 118 -9.74 -0.45 -30.93
N LYS A 119 -9.32 -1.12 -32.01
CA LYS A 119 -9.39 -2.59 -32.09
C LYS A 119 -8.36 -3.20 -31.14
N PHE A 120 -8.57 -4.47 -30.78
CA PHE A 120 -7.77 -5.15 -29.76
C PHE A 120 -6.26 -5.19 -30.07
N ALA A 121 -5.91 -5.50 -31.33
CA ALA A 121 -4.53 -5.55 -31.79
C ALA A 121 -4.07 -4.26 -32.47
N GLU A 122 -4.86 -3.20 -32.45
CA GLU A 122 -4.51 -1.93 -33.07
C GLU A 122 -3.39 -1.24 -32.31
N GLN A 123 -2.49 -0.58 -33.03
CA GLN A 123 -1.45 0.26 -32.44
C GLN A 123 -2.01 1.68 -32.26
N PRO A 124 -2.04 2.20 -31.03
CA PRO A 124 -2.45 3.58 -30.82
C PRO A 124 -1.47 4.57 -31.47
N ASN A 125 -2.02 5.68 -31.97
CA ASN A 125 -1.24 6.82 -32.42
C ASN A 125 -0.89 7.70 -31.22
N TYR A 126 0.16 7.28 -30.49
CA TYR A 126 0.62 7.97 -29.29
C TYR A 126 1.08 9.39 -29.59
N GLU A 127 1.74 9.59 -30.73
CA GLU A 127 2.32 10.89 -31.12
C GLU A 127 1.24 11.95 -31.32
N HIS A 128 0.16 11.60 -32.02
CA HIS A 128 -0.99 12.50 -32.19
C HIS A 128 -1.52 12.99 -30.83
N TRP A 129 -1.87 12.07 -29.92
CA TRP A 129 -2.43 12.47 -28.61
C TRP A 129 -1.43 13.21 -27.72
N MET A 130 -0.14 12.90 -27.80
CA MET A 130 0.88 13.68 -27.12
C MET A 130 0.93 15.12 -27.66
N ASN A 131 0.76 15.32 -28.96
CA ASN A 131 0.77 16.65 -29.57
C ASN A 131 -0.52 17.43 -29.26
N GLU A 132 -1.69 16.79 -29.30
CA GLU A 132 -2.96 17.41 -28.91
C GLU A 132 -2.91 17.94 -27.46
N PHE A 133 -2.46 17.12 -26.50
CA PHE A 133 -2.36 17.57 -25.10
C PHE A 133 -1.28 18.63 -24.89
N LYS A 134 -0.19 18.62 -25.66
CA LYS A 134 0.82 19.69 -25.63
C LYS A 134 0.27 21.00 -26.17
N ALA A 135 -0.45 20.97 -27.29
CA ALA A 135 -1.10 22.13 -27.87
C ALA A 135 -2.12 22.72 -26.88
N LEU A 136 -2.99 21.87 -26.33
CA LEU A 136 -3.94 22.28 -25.31
C LEU A 136 -3.26 22.92 -24.08
N ALA A 137 -2.17 22.33 -23.58
CA ALA A 137 -1.42 22.89 -22.47
C ALA A 137 -0.80 24.25 -22.82
N HIS A 138 -0.27 24.40 -24.03
CA HIS A 138 0.27 25.66 -24.53
C HIS A 138 -0.80 26.75 -24.62
N ASP A 139 -1.95 26.43 -25.23
CA ASP A 139 -3.04 27.38 -25.47
C ASP A 139 -3.70 27.86 -24.17
N ASN A 140 -3.69 27.02 -23.13
CA ASN A 140 -4.16 27.39 -21.79
C ASN A 140 -3.05 28.00 -20.90
N GLY A 141 -1.84 28.21 -21.43
CA GLY A 141 -0.74 28.85 -20.69
C GLY A 141 -0.04 27.95 -19.65
N PHE A 142 -0.22 26.63 -19.71
CA PHE A 142 0.41 25.64 -18.82
C PHE A 142 1.79 25.17 -19.32
N THR A 143 2.64 26.09 -19.74
CA THR A 143 3.99 25.77 -20.28
C THR A 143 5.05 25.60 -19.21
N ASP A 144 4.83 26.12 -18.00
CA ASP A 144 5.79 26.11 -16.91
C ASP A 144 5.71 24.82 -16.06
N ILE A 145 6.56 23.85 -16.40
CA ILE A 145 6.67 22.56 -15.71
C ILE A 145 7.10 22.73 -14.25
N HIS A 146 7.82 23.80 -13.89
CA HIS A 146 8.33 23.98 -12.53
C HIS A 146 7.19 24.17 -11.51
N LYS A 147 6.04 24.68 -11.96
CA LYS A 147 4.82 24.80 -11.13
C LYS A 147 4.20 23.44 -10.76
N LEU A 148 4.55 22.37 -11.48
CA LEU A 148 4.06 21.01 -11.21
C LEU A 148 4.93 20.25 -10.20
N ILE A 149 6.10 20.79 -9.80
CA ILE A 149 6.99 20.16 -8.83
C ILE A 149 6.39 20.34 -7.42
N TRP A 150 6.20 19.24 -6.71
CA TRP A 150 5.73 19.24 -5.32
C TRP A 150 6.74 18.55 -4.38
N PRO A 151 7.10 19.17 -3.23
CA PRO A 151 6.75 20.52 -2.82
C PRO A 151 7.36 21.57 -3.77
N PRO A 152 6.72 22.74 -3.95
CA PRO A 152 7.25 23.78 -4.83
C PRO A 152 8.68 24.13 -4.40
N PRO A 153 9.61 24.36 -5.35
CA PRO A 153 10.98 24.74 -5.03
C PRO A 153 10.96 25.94 -4.08
N GLN A 154 11.69 25.85 -2.97
CA GLN A 154 11.81 26.99 -2.06
C GLN A 154 12.40 28.15 -2.84
N GLN A 155 11.64 29.23 -3.00
CA GLN A 155 12.16 30.47 -3.54
C GLN A 155 13.36 30.86 -2.67
N ALA A 156 14.53 31.03 -3.29
CA ALA A 156 15.71 31.46 -2.59
C ALA A 156 15.35 32.73 -1.82
N LYS A 157 15.32 32.66 -0.49
CA LYS A 157 15.11 33.84 0.35
C LYS A 157 16.15 34.84 -0.11
N SER A 158 15.70 35.97 -0.65
CA SER A 158 16.60 37.06 -1.00
C SER A 158 17.39 37.39 0.26
N VAL A 159 18.68 37.05 0.27
CA VAL A 159 19.57 37.44 1.36
C VAL A 159 19.43 38.95 1.47
N PRO A 160 19.07 39.53 2.64
CA PRO A 160 19.04 40.97 2.79
C PRO A 160 20.40 41.50 2.36
N ARG A 161 20.41 42.30 1.29
CA ARG A 161 21.62 42.95 0.82
C ARG A 161 22.18 43.74 2.00
N ALA A 162 23.34 43.33 2.49
CA ALA A 162 23.98 43.99 3.62
C ALA A 162 24.04 45.50 3.33
N ALA A 163 23.50 46.30 4.25
CA ALA A 163 23.59 47.75 4.16
C ALA A 163 25.07 48.16 4.01
N PRO A 164 25.39 49.18 3.20
CA PRO A 164 26.76 49.64 3.07
C PRO A 164 27.31 49.96 4.46
N ARG A 165 28.46 49.36 4.81
CA ARG A 165 29.17 49.62 6.06
C ARG A 165 29.43 51.13 6.16
N ARG A 166 29.01 51.76 7.25
CA ARG A 166 29.41 53.15 7.58
C ARG A 166 30.95 53.23 7.57
N PRO A 167 31.55 54.31 7.06
CA PRO A 167 33.00 54.50 7.15
C PRO A 167 33.44 54.52 8.63
N ALA A 168 34.62 53.97 8.90
CA ALA A 168 35.16 53.86 10.26
C ALA A 168 35.35 55.25 10.88
N CYS A 169 34.94 55.41 12.14
CA CYS A 169 35.20 56.60 12.96
C CYS A 169 36.70 56.95 12.93
N THR A 170 37.01 58.23 12.85
CA THR A 170 38.38 58.71 12.79
C THR A 170 39.02 58.72 14.18
N SER A 171 40.36 58.60 14.27
CA SER A 171 41.09 58.58 15.55
C SER A 171 40.80 59.81 16.42
N SER A 172 40.51 60.97 15.81
CA SER A 172 40.15 62.20 16.51
C SER A 172 38.79 62.10 17.22
N GLU A 173 37.81 61.42 16.63
CA GLU A 173 36.50 61.23 17.26
C GLU A 173 36.58 60.32 18.49
N ILE A 174 37.45 59.30 18.44
CA ILE A 174 37.72 58.41 19.58
C ILE A 174 38.40 59.18 20.70
N GLU A 175 39.37 60.05 20.38
CA GLU A 175 40.10 60.84 21.37
C GLU A 175 39.19 61.86 22.09
N ASN A 176 38.24 62.47 21.37
CA ASN A 176 37.23 63.34 21.96
C ASN A 176 36.32 62.59 22.94
N VAL A 177 35.84 61.39 22.56
CA VAL A 177 35.02 60.54 23.45
C VAL A 177 35.80 60.12 24.69
N LEU A 178 37.08 59.79 24.57
CA LEU A 178 37.93 59.43 25.70
C LEU A 178 38.19 60.62 26.63
N GLN A 179 38.37 61.83 26.08
CA GLN A 179 38.48 63.05 26.88
C GLN A 179 37.18 63.38 27.62
N ASP A 180 36.02 63.16 27.00
CA ASP A 180 34.74 63.39 27.64
C ASP A 180 34.47 62.37 28.77
N LEU A 181 34.85 61.11 28.56
CA LEU A 181 34.80 60.08 29.61
C LEU A 181 35.78 60.37 30.75
N ALA A 182 36.97 60.91 30.47
CA ALA A 182 37.95 61.28 31.50
C ALA A 182 37.49 62.48 32.36
N LYS A 183 36.61 63.34 31.84
CA LYS A 183 36.04 64.49 32.56
C LYS A 183 34.84 64.13 33.44
N LEU A 184 34.33 62.91 33.35
CA LEU A 184 33.23 62.43 34.21
C LEU A 184 33.73 62.13 35.63
N GLN A 185 33.55 63.07 36.56
CA GLN A 185 33.75 62.84 37.99
C GLN A 185 32.56 62.06 38.56
N LEU A 186 32.69 60.74 38.66
CA LEU A 186 31.69 59.84 39.26
C LEU A 186 31.76 59.86 40.80
N ASN A 187 31.61 61.04 41.39
CA ASN A 187 31.57 61.22 42.84
C ASN A 187 30.11 61.27 43.32
N HIS A 188 29.47 60.10 43.30
CA HIS A 188 28.31 59.66 44.08
C HIS A 188 27.59 58.56 43.29
N ARG A 189 27.79 57.31 43.69
CA ARG A 189 26.87 56.21 43.37
C ARG A 189 25.79 56.16 44.45
N PRO A 190 24.52 56.48 44.17
CA PRO A 190 23.43 55.98 44.98
C PRO A 190 23.24 54.49 44.62
N ALA A 191 23.21 53.64 45.64
CA ALA A 191 22.96 52.21 45.51
C ALA A 191 21.57 51.95 44.92
N LEU A 192 21.47 51.03 43.95
CA LEU A 192 20.19 50.47 43.52
C LEU A 192 19.62 49.59 44.64
N ALA A 193 18.50 50.02 45.21
CA ALA A 193 17.63 49.20 46.04
C ALA A 193 16.22 49.16 45.43
N ASP A 194 15.65 47.95 45.49
CA ASP A 194 14.26 47.51 45.31
C ASP A 194 13.18 48.54 44.97
N GLN A 195 12.42 48.25 43.91
CA GLN A 195 11.01 48.66 43.81
C GLN A 195 10.14 47.49 43.35
N THR A 196 9.63 46.76 44.34
CA THR A 196 8.37 46.04 44.30
C THR A 196 7.21 47.02 44.15
N ASN A 197 6.26 46.75 43.26
CA ASN A 197 4.88 47.21 43.40
C ASN A 197 3.93 46.31 42.59
N THR A 198 3.26 45.38 43.29
CA THR A 198 1.99 44.74 42.91
C THR A 198 0.83 45.71 43.13
N PRO A 199 -0.33 45.56 42.43
CA PRO A 199 -1.48 44.94 43.13
C PRO A 199 -2.51 44.17 42.24
N THR A 200 -3.15 43.17 42.85
CA THR A 200 -4.52 42.63 42.58
C THR A 200 -5.38 42.95 43.84
N PRO A 201 -6.73 42.76 43.96
CA PRO A 201 -7.81 42.32 43.04
C PRO A 201 -9.19 43.06 43.18
N GLY A 202 -10.20 42.75 42.32
CA GLY A 202 -11.62 42.99 42.66
C GLY A 202 -12.71 43.00 41.55
N ALA A 203 -13.49 41.90 41.47
CA ALA A 203 -14.93 41.75 41.16
C ALA A 203 -15.55 41.85 39.73
N GLN A 204 -16.07 40.68 39.26
CA GLN A 204 -17.33 40.35 38.54
C GLN A 204 -17.57 40.97 37.14
N VAL A 205 -17.88 40.21 36.06
CA VAL A 205 -19.18 39.58 35.76
C VAL A 205 -19.07 38.62 34.53
N ALA A 206 -19.79 37.48 34.60
CA ALA A 206 -20.38 36.59 33.56
C ALA A 206 -19.53 35.82 32.51
N LYS A 207 -19.82 34.50 32.45
CA LYS A 207 -19.60 33.48 31.39
C LYS A 207 -20.79 33.51 30.36
N PRO A 208 -20.87 32.73 29.24
CA PRO A 208 -20.09 31.53 28.86
C PRO A 208 -19.79 31.28 27.33
N ASN A 209 -19.19 30.10 27.04
CA ASN A 209 -19.22 29.26 25.80
C ASN A 209 -18.32 29.67 24.60
N ASP A 210 -17.68 28.79 23.81
CA ASP A 210 -17.52 27.32 23.74
C ASP A 210 -16.34 27.00 22.77
N ALA A 211 -15.74 25.83 22.96
CA ALA A 211 -15.01 24.98 21.98
C ALA A 211 -13.70 25.48 21.32
N GLU A 212 -12.57 24.91 21.77
CA GLU A 212 -11.33 24.81 20.99
C GLU A 212 -11.08 23.35 20.61
N GLU A 213 -10.86 23.14 19.30
CA GLU A 213 -10.24 21.96 18.70
C GLU A 213 -8.72 22.05 18.90
N GLU A 214 -8.06 20.94 19.24
CA GLU A 214 -6.59 20.84 19.14
C GLU A 214 -6.18 19.67 18.22
N ASP A 215 -5.35 20.05 17.25
CA ASP A 215 -4.59 19.22 16.31
C ASP A 215 -3.41 18.52 17.01
N ASP A 216 -3.28 17.21 16.83
CA ASP A 216 -2.09 16.45 17.26
C ASP A 216 -1.03 16.46 16.15
N VAL A 217 0.07 17.16 16.40
CA VAL A 217 1.35 17.06 15.68
C VAL A 217 2.33 16.20 16.48
N ILE A 218 2.97 15.29 15.75
CA ILE A 218 3.97 14.31 16.16
C ILE A 218 5.25 14.99 16.66
N ASP A 219 5.85 14.51 17.75
CA ASP A 219 7.30 14.60 17.93
C ASP A 219 7.92 13.32 18.52
N LEU A 220 9.14 13.06 18.03
CA LEU A 220 10.00 11.90 18.23
C LEU A 220 11.06 12.20 19.30
N THR A 221 11.72 11.12 19.76
CA THR A 221 13.01 11.12 20.50
C THR A 221 12.90 11.61 21.95
N GLY A 222 13.52 11.03 22.98
CA GLY A 222 14.53 10.01 23.12
C GLY A 222 15.20 10.23 24.49
N ASP A 223 15.67 9.13 25.07
CA ASP A 223 16.77 9.05 26.06
C ASP A 223 16.47 9.10 27.60
N SER A 224 16.88 7.96 28.21
CA SER A 224 17.48 7.68 29.52
C SER A 224 17.19 8.55 30.76
N THR A 225 16.76 7.90 31.85
CA THR A 225 17.62 7.51 33.01
C THR A 225 16.81 6.89 34.15
N GLN A 226 17.45 5.98 34.89
CA GLN A 226 16.90 5.19 35.99
C GLN A 226 16.70 6.04 37.26
N THR A 227 15.65 5.77 38.04
CA THR A 227 15.75 5.51 39.49
C THR A 227 14.45 4.91 40.03
N ARG A 228 14.62 4.20 41.13
CA ARG A 228 13.80 3.13 41.71
C ARG A 228 12.86 3.68 42.79
N GLU A 229 11.58 3.32 42.75
CA GLU A 229 10.73 3.04 43.93
C GLU A 229 9.39 2.39 43.50
N LYS A 230 8.94 1.38 44.25
CA LYS A 230 7.64 0.66 44.16
C LYS A 230 6.96 0.85 45.52
N PRO A 231 5.64 0.57 45.72
CA PRO A 231 4.59 0.17 44.77
C PRO A 231 3.23 0.90 45.00
N LYS A 232 2.29 0.79 44.05
CA LYS A 232 0.85 0.54 44.31
C LYS A 232 0.09 0.27 43.01
N ASN A 233 -0.85 -0.64 43.14
CA ASN A 233 -1.49 -1.44 42.10
C ASN A 233 -2.59 -0.65 41.37
N SER A 234 -2.56 -0.57 40.03
CA SER A 234 -3.76 -0.32 39.22
C SER A 234 -3.58 -0.76 37.76
N GLY A 235 -4.47 -1.65 37.30
CA GLY A 235 -4.85 -1.79 35.89
C GLY A 235 -4.00 -2.73 35.01
N PRO A 236 -4.59 -3.75 34.36
CA PRO A 236 -3.88 -4.61 33.44
C PRO A 236 -3.52 -3.84 32.16
N HIS A 237 -2.27 -3.97 31.73
CA HIS A 237 -1.78 -3.49 30.45
C HIS A 237 -2.75 -3.88 29.32
N THR A 238 -3.28 -2.89 28.62
CA THR A 238 -3.93 -3.10 27.33
C THR A 238 -2.90 -3.77 26.41
N PRO A 239 -3.15 -4.99 25.90
CA PRO A 239 -2.20 -5.63 25.00
C PRO A 239 -2.12 -4.77 23.75
N VAL A 240 -0.92 -4.32 23.42
CA VAL A 240 -0.60 -3.74 22.11
C VAL A 240 -1.23 -4.66 21.06
N ARG A 241 -2.20 -4.13 20.31
CA ARG A 241 -2.94 -4.92 19.32
C ARG A 241 -2.02 -5.17 18.13
N ILE A 242 -1.14 -6.15 18.26
CA ILE A 242 -0.22 -6.59 17.20
C ILE A 242 -1.07 -6.93 15.98
N LYS A 243 -0.80 -6.26 14.86
CA LYS A 243 -1.56 -6.44 13.62
C LYS A 243 -1.36 -7.88 13.11
N LYS A 244 -2.41 -8.50 12.57
CA LYS A 244 -2.40 -9.90 12.06
C LYS A 244 -1.18 -10.24 11.18
N PHE A 245 -0.80 -9.32 10.30
CA PHE A 245 0.39 -9.43 9.45
C PHE A 245 1.66 -9.74 10.24
N GLU A 246 1.88 -9.03 11.34
CA GLU A 246 3.11 -9.10 12.14
C GLU A 246 3.19 -10.43 12.91
N ARG A 247 2.04 -10.92 13.41
CA ARG A 247 1.95 -12.27 13.99
C ARG A 247 2.29 -13.37 12.98
N LEU A 248 1.74 -13.27 11.76
CA LEU A 248 2.05 -14.24 10.69
C LEU A 248 3.52 -14.21 10.26
N TRP A 249 4.14 -13.02 10.27
CA TRP A 249 5.56 -12.88 9.99
C TRP A 249 6.43 -13.52 11.09
N GLN A 250 6.11 -13.27 12.36
CA GLN A 250 6.82 -13.87 13.51
C GLN A 250 6.75 -15.40 13.46
N LEU A 251 5.57 -15.96 13.18
CA LEU A 251 5.39 -17.41 13.04
C LEU A 251 6.24 -17.99 11.90
N ARG A 252 6.35 -17.30 10.76
CA ARG A 252 7.24 -17.74 9.66
C ARG A 252 8.70 -17.78 10.08
N VAL A 253 9.16 -16.77 10.82
CA VAL A 253 10.53 -16.72 11.33
C VAL A 253 10.76 -17.86 12.32
N ALA A 254 9.78 -18.16 13.17
CA ALA A 254 9.84 -19.27 14.12
C ALA A 254 9.98 -20.64 13.41
N VAL A 255 9.19 -20.89 12.36
CA VAL A 255 9.33 -22.10 11.51
C VAL A 255 10.75 -22.23 10.95
N SER A 256 11.34 -21.11 10.53
CA SER A 256 12.68 -21.12 9.94
C SER A 256 13.78 -21.47 10.94
N LYS A 257 13.52 -21.28 12.25
CA LYS A 257 14.46 -21.52 13.36
C LYS A 257 14.21 -22.84 14.10
N SER A 258 13.03 -23.45 13.96
CA SER A 258 12.69 -24.70 14.64
C SER A 258 13.41 -25.90 14.03
N THR A 259 13.94 -26.76 14.89
CA THR A 259 14.60 -28.03 14.51
C THR A 259 13.71 -29.25 14.73
N ASP A 260 12.68 -29.13 15.58
CA ASP A 260 11.94 -30.29 16.09
C ASP A 260 10.47 -30.26 15.63
N ASN A 261 9.92 -31.45 15.38
CA ASN A 261 8.52 -31.64 14.99
C ASN A 261 7.54 -31.17 16.08
N ALA A 262 7.89 -31.30 17.36
CA ALA A 262 7.10 -30.79 18.48
C ALA A 262 7.00 -29.25 18.49
N ALA A 263 8.07 -28.56 18.12
CA ALA A 263 8.07 -27.10 17.98
C ALA A 263 7.26 -26.66 16.75
N LEU A 264 7.42 -27.36 15.62
CA LEU A 264 6.63 -27.11 14.41
C LEU A 264 5.13 -27.30 14.64
N SER A 265 4.72 -28.33 15.39
CA SER A 265 3.33 -28.56 15.76
C SER A 265 2.69 -27.35 16.46
N LYS A 266 3.36 -26.80 17.48
CA LYS A 266 2.91 -25.60 18.21
C LYS A 266 2.76 -24.41 17.27
N ILE A 267 3.75 -24.18 16.41
CA ILE A 267 3.75 -23.07 15.47
C ILE A 267 2.60 -23.19 14.43
N VAL A 268 2.27 -24.40 13.98
CA VAL A 268 1.14 -24.64 13.07
C VAL A 268 -0.21 -24.41 13.76
N ALA A 269 -0.33 -24.81 15.04
CA ALA A 269 -1.53 -24.55 15.84
C ALA A 269 -1.74 -23.05 16.08
N ASP A 270 -0.69 -22.31 16.39
CA ASP A 270 -0.72 -20.85 16.56
C ASP A 270 -1.11 -20.15 15.25
N PHE A 271 -0.59 -20.63 14.12
CA PHE A 271 -0.97 -20.13 12.79
C PHE A 271 -2.47 -20.31 12.51
N ALA A 272 -3.03 -21.49 12.81
CA ALA A 272 -4.46 -21.75 12.67
C ALA A 272 -5.29 -20.83 13.60
N THR A 273 -4.80 -20.58 14.82
CA THR A 273 -5.45 -19.71 15.80
C THR A 273 -5.51 -18.26 15.32
N VAL A 274 -4.38 -17.70 14.86
CA VAL A 274 -4.30 -16.33 14.28
C VAL A 274 -5.23 -16.16 13.08
N LEU A 275 -5.47 -17.23 12.32
CA LEU A 275 -6.41 -17.21 11.20
C LEU A 275 -7.87 -17.32 11.62
N LYS A 276 -8.17 -17.91 12.80
CA LYS A 276 -9.52 -18.08 13.36
C LYS A 276 -9.99 -16.91 14.23
N GLU A 277 -9.07 -16.06 14.74
CA GLU A 277 -9.40 -14.92 15.60
C GLU A 277 -10.55 -14.06 15.02
N THR A 278 -11.60 -13.89 15.83
CA THR A 278 -12.84 -13.16 15.52
C THR A 278 -12.52 -11.70 15.18
N GLY A 279 -12.95 -11.27 14.00
CA GLY A 279 -12.72 -9.89 13.50
C GLY A 279 -11.58 -9.76 12.47
N THR A 280 -10.90 -10.85 12.10
CA THR A 280 -9.92 -10.84 11.00
C THR A 280 -10.42 -11.62 9.79
N SER A 281 -10.01 -11.21 8.59
CA SER A 281 -10.38 -11.94 7.35
C SER A 281 -9.82 -13.36 7.37
N LYS A 282 -10.65 -14.35 7.03
CA LYS A 282 -10.25 -15.76 6.82
C LYS A 282 -9.47 -15.99 5.51
N THR A 283 -9.19 -14.91 4.78
CA THR A 283 -8.34 -14.93 3.59
C THR A 283 -6.88 -15.15 3.95
N LEU A 284 -6.24 -16.08 3.26
CA LEU A 284 -4.81 -16.34 3.40
C LEU A 284 -4.02 -15.22 2.69
N THR A 285 -3.30 -14.43 3.46
CA THR A 285 -2.48 -13.30 2.95
C THR A 285 -1.15 -13.78 2.37
N ILE A 286 -0.39 -12.85 1.79
CA ILE A 286 0.95 -13.11 1.21
C ILE A 286 1.93 -13.66 2.27
N GLU A 287 1.75 -13.26 3.53
CA GLU A 287 2.53 -13.71 4.68
C GLU A 287 2.12 -15.13 5.06
N GLY A 288 0.82 -15.43 5.02
CA GLY A 288 0.30 -16.77 5.26
C GLY A 288 0.78 -17.79 4.22
N PHE A 289 0.80 -17.44 2.93
CA PHE A 289 1.42 -18.31 1.91
C PHE A 289 2.92 -18.48 2.15
N SER A 290 3.59 -17.42 2.58
CA SER A 290 5.02 -17.48 2.89
C SER A 290 5.35 -18.33 4.11
N PHE A 291 4.43 -18.40 5.09
CA PHE A 291 4.50 -19.31 6.21
C PHE A 291 4.40 -20.77 5.74
N LEU A 292 3.42 -21.10 4.89
CA LEU A 292 3.27 -22.45 4.33
C LEU A 292 4.50 -22.88 3.51
N ASP A 293 5.13 -21.95 2.77
CA ASP A 293 6.38 -22.25 2.06
C ASP A 293 7.53 -22.60 3.01
N ALA A 294 7.68 -21.82 4.09
CA ALA A 294 8.70 -22.05 5.09
C ALA A 294 8.48 -23.39 5.81
N LEU A 295 7.21 -23.72 6.11
CA LEU A 295 6.84 -24.98 6.74
C LEU A 295 7.13 -26.17 5.83
N ARG A 296 6.73 -26.09 4.55
CA ARG A 296 7.09 -27.11 3.56
C ARG A 296 8.60 -27.30 3.48
N LYS A 297 9.37 -26.22 3.40
CA LYS A 297 10.84 -26.27 3.30
C LYS A 297 11.51 -26.89 4.52
N ARG A 298 10.87 -26.80 5.69
CA ARG A 298 11.36 -27.42 6.93
C ARG A 298 10.97 -28.88 7.06
N LEU A 299 9.81 -29.25 6.54
CA LEU A 299 9.34 -30.65 6.51
C LEU A 299 9.95 -31.47 5.37
N GLY A 300 10.36 -30.82 4.28
CA GLY A 300 11.09 -31.42 3.16
C GLY A 300 12.61 -31.30 3.30
N ASP A 301 13.33 -32.12 2.54
CA ASP A 301 14.80 -32.12 2.48
C ASP A 301 15.35 -30.78 1.91
N PRO A 302 16.31 -30.09 2.55
CA PRO A 302 16.79 -28.77 2.13
C PRO A 302 17.40 -28.68 0.72
N ALA A 303 17.69 -29.82 0.07
CA ALA A 303 18.36 -29.90 -1.23
C ALA A 303 17.42 -30.16 -2.44
N ALA A 304 16.12 -30.38 -2.23
CA ALA A 304 15.20 -30.67 -3.33
C ALA A 304 14.65 -29.39 -3.97
N PHE A 305 15.35 -28.90 -5.00
CA PHE A 305 14.93 -28.07 -6.14
C PHE A 305 13.87 -26.94 -5.97
N MET A 306 14.21 -25.80 -6.55
CA MET A 306 13.52 -24.52 -6.46
C MET A 306 12.12 -24.49 -7.07
N GLN A 307 11.10 -24.24 -6.24
CA GLN A 307 10.07 -23.26 -6.57
C GLN A 307 9.55 -22.63 -5.27
N PRO A 308 9.75 -21.31 -5.04
CA PRO A 308 9.10 -20.65 -3.91
C PRO A 308 7.59 -20.81 -4.05
N MET A 309 6.89 -21.20 -2.99
CA MET A 309 5.43 -20.98 -2.93
C MET A 309 5.16 -19.49 -2.78
N ARG A 310 5.47 -18.69 -3.81
CA ARG A 310 5.13 -17.27 -3.76
C ARG A 310 4.78 -16.70 -5.12
N THR A 311 3.58 -16.13 -5.11
CA THR A 311 3.23 -14.78 -5.56
C THR A 311 3.77 -14.34 -6.92
N SER A 312 2.82 -14.09 -7.83
CA SER A 312 2.97 -13.73 -9.23
C SER A 312 3.28 -14.91 -10.17
N ARG A 313 2.60 -14.87 -11.31
CA ARG A 313 2.51 -15.91 -12.33
C ARG A 313 3.74 -15.81 -13.24
N ALA A 314 4.76 -16.61 -13.00
CA ALA A 314 5.80 -16.91 -13.99
C ALA A 314 5.56 -18.32 -14.56
N ARG A 315 5.61 -18.45 -15.89
CA ARG A 315 5.38 -19.67 -16.66
C ARG A 315 6.72 -20.21 -17.15
N SER A 316 6.91 -21.52 -16.95
CA SER A 316 7.73 -22.46 -17.73
C SER A 316 9.23 -22.18 -17.93
N THR A 317 10.05 -22.94 -17.20
CA THR A 317 11.20 -23.64 -17.77
C THR A 317 10.90 -25.14 -17.79
N SER A 318 11.37 -25.78 -18.85
CA SER A 318 11.09 -27.12 -19.36
C SER A 318 11.51 -28.28 -18.43
N ASN A 319 10.61 -29.24 -18.19
CA ASN A 319 10.64 -30.59 -18.77
C ASN A 319 9.72 -31.55 -18.01
N LEU A 320 9.01 -32.37 -18.79
CA LEU A 320 8.25 -33.57 -18.41
C LEU A 320 7.13 -33.36 -17.39
N ASP A 321 5.89 -33.23 -17.87
CA ASP A 321 4.77 -34.00 -17.31
C ASP A 321 3.53 -33.92 -18.22
N LYS A 322 2.89 -35.08 -18.36
CA LYS A 322 1.80 -35.41 -19.27
C LYS A 322 0.62 -34.43 -19.16
N GLU A 323 0.08 -34.05 -20.31
CA GLU A 323 -1.18 -33.31 -20.42
C GLU A 323 -2.31 -34.06 -19.70
N ALA A 324 -2.87 -33.43 -18.67
CA ALA A 324 -4.16 -33.80 -18.11
C ALA A 324 -5.13 -32.62 -18.32
N GLU A 325 -6.22 -32.91 -19.03
CA GLU A 325 -7.35 -32.03 -19.34
C GLU A 325 -7.86 -31.20 -18.14
N PRO A 326 -8.33 -29.96 -18.35
CA PRO A 326 -8.78 -29.08 -17.27
C PRO A 326 -10.11 -29.56 -16.67
N GLN A 327 -10.04 -30.17 -15.48
CA GLN A 327 -11.21 -30.68 -14.79
C GLN A 327 -12.07 -29.59 -14.09
N PRO A 328 -13.42 -29.77 -14.06
CA PRO A 328 -14.39 -28.80 -13.54
C PRO A 328 -14.30 -28.57 -12.02
N ALA A 329 -14.84 -27.43 -11.57
CA ALA A 329 -14.64 -26.89 -10.22
C ALA A 329 -15.22 -27.73 -9.06
N TYR A 330 -16.16 -28.64 -9.31
CA TYR A 330 -16.74 -29.51 -8.27
C TYR A 330 -15.78 -30.61 -7.79
N VAL A 331 -14.76 -30.95 -8.59
CA VAL A 331 -13.67 -31.88 -8.20
C VAL A 331 -12.68 -31.22 -7.21
N LYS A 332 -12.72 -29.89 -7.05
CA LYS A 332 -11.73 -29.09 -6.30
C LYS A 332 -12.09 -28.85 -4.83
N LEU A 333 -13.36 -28.95 -4.44
CA LEU A 333 -13.80 -28.95 -3.05
C LEU A 333 -13.48 -30.28 -2.34
N ASP A 334 -13.37 -31.37 -3.10
CA ASP A 334 -13.04 -32.70 -2.59
C ASP A 334 -11.57 -32.82 -2.14
N LEU A 335 -10.64 -32.02 -2.72
CA LEU A 335 -9.22 -32.13 -2.39
C LEU A 335 -8.89 -31.70 -0.95
N VAL A 336 -9.46 -30.61 -0.44
CA VAL A 336 -9.21 -30.17 0.95
C VAL A 336 -9.88 -31.14 1.94
N ALA A 337 -11.05 -31.66 1.60
CA ALA A 337 -11.72 -32.70 2.38
C ALA A 337 -10.94 -34.03 2.38
N ARG A 338 -10.26 -34.36 1.28
CA ARG A 338 -9.32 -35.48 1.18
C ARG A 338 -8.07 -35.24 2.01
N LEU A 339 -7.41 -34.09 1.87
CA LEU A 339 -6.23 -33.71 2.66
C LEU A 339 -6.50 -33.77 4.16
N LYS A 340 -7.67 -33.28 4.60
CA LYS A 340 -8.14 -33.39 5.99
C LYS A 340 -8.22 -34.85 6.47
N ARG A 341 -8.67 -35.80 5.64
CA ARG A 341 -8.75 -37.23 6.00
C ARG A 341 -7.38 -37.91 5.99
N GLU A 342 -6.52 -37.52 5.05
CA GLU A 342 -5.22 -38.15 4.81
C GLU A 342 -4.12 -37.65 5.76
N VAL A 343 -4.19 -36.40 6.24
CA VAL A 343 -3.13 -35.80 7.07
C VAL A 343 -2.86 -36.59 8.36
N ALA A 344 -3.89 -37.17 8.97
CA ALA A 344 -3.75 -37.99 10.17
C ALA A 344 -2.99 -39.30 9.91
N ARG A 345 -2.95 -39.78 8.66
CA ARG A 345 -2.33 -41.04 8.24
C ARG A 345 -0.99 -40.84 7.53
N ALA A 346 -0.49 -39.60 7.42
CA ALA A 346 0.74 -39.31 6.70
C ALA A 346 1.94 -40.03 7.35
N PRO A 347 2.72 -40.85 6.61
CA PRO A 347 3.74 -41.71 7.22
C PRO A 347 4.96 -40.95 7.73
N ASP A 348 5.35 -39.85 7.08
CA ASP A 348 6.59 -39.12 7.35
C ASP A 348 6.45 -37.60 7.10
N ASN A 349 7.49 -36.85 7.47
CA ASN A 349 7.56 -35.40 7.25
C ASN A 349 7.51 -35.03 5.76
N LYS A 350 8.03 -35.90 4.87
CA LYS A 350 8.02 -35.70 3.42
C LYS A 350 6.59 -35.72 2.85
N ALA A 351 5.76 -36.67 3.30
CA ALA A 351 4.34 -36.70 2.95
C ALA A 351 3.60 -35.46 3.49
N LEU A 352 3.89 -35.03 4.72
CA LEU A 352 3.31 -33.80 5.27
C LEU A 352 3.72 -32.56 4.46
N ALA A 353 4.97 -32.46 4.01
CA ALA A 353 5.44 -31.37 3.17
C ALA A 353 4.67 -31.29 1.84
N GLN A 354 4.38 -32.44 1.22
CA GLN A 354 3.58 -32.51 -0.01
C GLN A 354 2.12 -32.10 0.25
N MET A 355 1.52 -32.55 1.36
CA MET A 355 0.15 -32.17 1.73
C MET A 355 0.02 -30.66 2.02
N VAL A 356 1.01 -30.05 2.67
CA VAL A 356 1.10 -28.59 2.84
C VAL A 356 1.17 -27.89 1.48
N ALA A 357 1.84 -28.50 0.50
CA ALA A 357 1.92 -27.95 -0.84
C ALA A 357 0.62 -27.99 -1.61
N ASP A 358 -0.06 -29.12 -1.56
CA ASP A 358 -1.37 -29.29 -2.19
C ASP A 358 -2.40 -28.34 -1.55
N PHE A 359 -2.37 -28.20 -0.22
CA PHE A 359 -3.22 -27.25 0.50
C PHE A 359 -2.98 -25.80 0.06
N GLY A 360 -1.71 -25.37 -0.03
CA GLY A 360 -1.33 -24.05 -0.53
C GLY A 360 -1.78 -23.81 -1.96
N ALA A 361 -1.61 -24.81 -2.84
CA ALA A 361 -1.99 -24.72 -4.25
C ALA A 361 -3.51 -24.61 -4.44
N VAL A 362 -4.31 -25.41 -3.71
CA VAL A 362 -5.77 -25.33 -3.76
C VAL A 362 -6.27 -24.00 -3.22
N THR A 363 -5.73 -23.56 -2.08
CA THR A 363 -6.14 -22.29 -1.47
C THR A 363 -5.81 -21.11 -2.38
N ASN A 364 -4.65 -21.11 -3.04
CA ASN A 364 -4.26 -20.06 -3.98
C ASN A 364 -5.11 -20.03 -5.27
N ARG A 365 -5.59 -21.20 -5.73
CA ARG A 365 -6.47 -21.34 -6.90
C ARG A 365 -7.93 -20.97 -6.62
N SER A 366 -8.32 -20.83 -5.36
CA SER A 366 -9.67 -20.38 -4.97
C SER A 366 -9.83 -18.87 -5.18
N SER A 367 -10.98 -18.44 -5.73
CA SER A 367 -11.23 -17.04 -6.12
C SER A 367 -11.08 -16.04 -4.97
N SER A 368 -11.36 -16.46 -3.74
CA SER A 368 -11.35 -15.62 -2.53
C SER A 368 -10.13 -15.88 -1.63
N ARG A 369 -9.32 -16.92 -1.92
CA ARG A 369 -8.22 -17.41 -1.07
C ARG A 369 -8.61 -17.60 0.40
N THR A 370 -9.90 -17.83 0.66
CA THR A 370 -10.45 -18.00 2.01
C THR A 370 -10.28 -19.44 2.46
N ILE A 371 -9.83 -19.62 3.70
CA ILE A 371 -9.70 -20.95 4.29
C ILE A 371 -11.10 -21.43 4.71
N THR A 372 -11.48 -22.59 4.18
CA THR A 372 -12.75 -23.26 4.50
C THR A 372 -12.69 -23.95 5.85
N LYS A 373 -13.84 -24.40 6.37
CA LYS A 373 -13.90 -25.21 7.60
C LYS A 373 -13.00 -26.44 7.53
N ASP A 374 -12.97 -27.12 6.39
CA ASP A 374 -12.09 -28.27 6.18
C ASP A 374 -10.62 -27.90 6.06
N GLY A 375 -10.30 -26.70 5.55
CA GLY A 375 -8.94 -26.19 5.55
C GLY A 375 -8.39 -25.91 6.94
N PHE A 376 -9.23 -25.40 7.85
CA PHE A 376 -8.87 -25.27 9.25
C PHE A 376 -8.68 -26.64 9.92
N ALA A 377 -9.57 -27.60 9.66
CA ALA A 377 -9.45 -28.95 10.18
C ALA A 377 -8.19 -29.66 9.66
N PHE A 378 -7.77 -29.39 8.43
CA PHE A 378 -6.49 -29.86 7.88
C PHE A 378 -5.30 -29.29 8.66
N LEU A 379 -5.26 -27.97 8.93
CA LEU A 379 -4.17 -27.34 9.70
C LEU A 379 -4.09 -27.89 11.13
N GLU A 380 -5.23 -28.14 11.78
CA GLU A 380 -5.28 -28.78 13.10
C GLU A 380 -4.79 -30.23 13.04
N GLY A 381 -5.21 -31.00 12.03
CA GLY A 381 -4.74 -32.36 11.80
C GLY A 381 -3.25 -32.43 11.49
N LEU A 382 -2.70 -31.43 10.79
CA LEU A 382 -1.28 -31.29 10.52
C LEU A 382 -0.49 -31.05 11.81
N ALA A 383 -0.94 -30.14 12.67
CA ALA A 383 -0.31 -29.90 13.97
C ALA A 383 -0.31 -31.18 14.83
N ALA A 384 -1.45 -31.88 14.89
CA ALA A 384 -1.58 -33.13 15.64
C ALA A 384 -0.67 -34.22 15.08
N ARG A 385 -0.55 -34.33 13.74
CA ARG A 385 0.32 -35.35 13.13
C ARG A 385 1.80 -35.05 13.33
N LEU A 386 2.20 -33.77 13.26
CA LEU A 386 3.58 -33.36 13.58
C LEU A 386 3.96 -33.71 15.02
N GLN A 387 3.03 -33.57 15.97
CA GLN A 387 3.25 -33.99 17.35
C GLN A 387 3.29 -35.52 17.51
N ALA A 388 2.56 -36.27 16.70
CA ALA A 388 2.62 -37.73 16.70
C ALA A 388 3.90 -38.29 16.04
N LEU A 389 4.56 -37.49 15.19
CA LEU A 389 5.82 -37.81 14.52
C LEU A 389 7.05 -37.18 15.21
N SER A 390 6.87 -36.53 16.36
CA SER A 390 7.94 -35.84 17.08
C SER A 390 8.72 -36.69 18.04
#